data_AF-A0A2V6CBW4-F1
#
_entry.id   AF-A0A2V6CBW4-F1
#
_cell.length_a   1.000
_cell.length_b   1.000
_cell.length_c   1.000
_cell.angle_alpha   90.00
_cell.angle_beta   90.00
_cell.angle_gamma   90.00
#
_symmetry.space_group_name_H-M   'P 1'
#
loop_
_entity.id
_entity.type
_entity.pdbx_description
1 polymer ?
#
loop_
_entity_poly.entity_id
_entity_poly.type
_entity_poly.pdbx_seq_one_letter_code
_entity_poly.pdbx_strand_id
1 'polypeptide(L)'
;ILFLLPRFMVKGRPLEFTMIKIKISSLTSIITVAFVCAPLLTQAANPYQSRNTNYGVSGSNVKDITSAFCCGGTLGSLLTSGTTLYILSNNHILARQDQASPGENISQPGLIDNGCQPATTVAHYSTAPKLGSNVDAAIAQLISGQMNSTGSIQGIGTISSVVKAPAVGLAVEKSGRTTGTTTGTIGSTNTSVNVQYQIRCGQGKKYTISYTNQIVINSSSFSAGGDSGSLIVTSSSCHQPVGLLFAGSSSSTIANPIGEVLSKIGTALGHSVSFVGGTCTSTSTVAQPSGGQGLELPQQAIDHAGRILEQNRHDLMSKPGVLGVGLGALEDNSQAAVIVYVDKTSSAKPELPERVDNVPVRVIFTDPFIAY
;
A
#
# COMPACT_ATOMS: atom_id res chain seq x y z
N ILE A 1 -58.71 35.08 5.72
CA ILE A 1 -58.41 35.91 4.52
C ILE A 1 -57.82 34.97 3.47
N LEU A 2 -58.31 34.81 2.24
CA LEU A 2 -59.67 34.87 1.68
C LEU A 2 -59.62 33.93 0.43
N PHE A 3 -60.73 33.27 0.09
CA PHE A 3 -60.76 32.15 -0.87
C PHE A 3 -60.78 32.56 -2.37
N LEU A 4 -60.63 31.54 -3.25
CA LEU A 4 -61.33 31.29 -4.54
C LEU A 4 -60.56 31.31 -5.89
N LEU A 5 -60.53 30.12 -6.51
CA LEU A 5 -60.63 29.79 -7.95
C LEU A 5 -62.00 30.30 -8.55
N PRO A 6 -62.28 30.36 -9.89
CA PRO A 6 -61.95 29.32 -10.89
C PRO A 6 -61.83 29.72 -12.41
N ARG A 7 -61.59 28.67 -13.23
CA ARG A 7 -61.97 28.39 -14.65
C ARG A 7 -62.61 29.50 -15.54
N PHE A 8 -62.26 29.52 -16.85
CA PHE A 8 -63.15 29.08 -17.97
C PHE A 8 -62.41 29.00 -19.35
N MET A 9 -63.07 28.48 -20.39
CA MET A 9 -62.49 28.02 -21.68
C MET A 9 -63.03 28.76 -22.95
N VAL A 10 -62.11 28.96 -23.92
CA VAL A 10 -62.26 28.86 -25.41
C VAL A 10 -63.20 29.78 -26.21
N LYS A 11 -62.60 30.68 -27.05
CA LYS A 11 -62.90 31.08 -28.47
C LYS A 11 -62.08 32.34 -28.87
N GLY A 12 -61.71 32.65 -30.12
CA GLY A 12 -61.57 31.81 -31.33
C GLY A 12 -61.59 32.53 -32.71
N ARG A 13 -60.40 32.77 -33.34
CA ARG A 13 -60.13 33.22 -34.76
C ARG A 13 -60.54 34.67 -35.17
N PRO A 14 -60.01 35.28 -36.29
CA PRO A 14 -58.74 35.08 -37.07
C PRO A 14 -58.04 36.39 -37.58
N LEU A 15 -57.04 36.25 -38.50
CA LEU A 15 -56.39 37.24 -39.44
C LEU A 15 -55.23 38.11 -38.85
N GLU A 16 -53.96 38.04 -39.29
CA GLU A 16 -53.30 38.54 -40.55
C GLU A 16 -53.03 40.08 -40.55
N PHE A 17 -51.90 40.67 -40.99
CA PHE A 17 -50.66 40.28 -41.74
C PHE A 17 -49.38 40.90 -41.06
N THR A 18 -48.12 40.55 -41.37
CA THR A 18 -47.24 41.18 -42.41
C THR A 18 -45.78 40.64 -42.33
N MET A 19 -45.03 40.61 -43.43
CA MET A 19 -43.62 40.15 -43.50
C MET A 19 -42.59 41.20 -43.02
N ILE A 20 -41.46 40.75 -42.44
CA ILE A 20 -40.15 41.41 -42.58
C ILE A 20 -39.08 40.36 -42.95
N LYS A 21 -38.31 40.64 -44.01
CA LYS A 21 -37.19 39.81 -44.48
C LYS A 21 -35.89 40.19 -43.75
N ILE A 22 -35.07 39.23 -43.38
CA ILE A 22 -33.64 39.45 -43.08
C ILE A 22 -32.79 38.54 -43.98
N LYS A 23 -31.73 39.11 -44.56
CA LYS A 23 -30.90 38.49 -45.59
C LYS A 23 -29.95 37.43 -45.02
N ILE A 24 -29.77 36.35 -45.77
CA ILE A 24 -28.64 35.42 -45.64
C ILE A 24 -27.46 35.99 -46.44
N SER A 25 -26.25 36.00 -45.87
CA SER A 25 -25.01 36.29 -46.59
C SER A 25 -24.04 35.12 -46.49
N SER A 26 -23.60 34.62 -47.64
CA SER A 26 -22.73 33.46 -47.78
C SER A 26 -21.32 33.70 -47.24
N LEU A 27 -20.72 32.70 -46.60
CA LEU A 27 -19.26 32.54 -46.52
C LEU A 27 -18.92 31.07 -46.76
N THR A 28 -18.25 30.78 -47.87
CA THR A 28 -17.74 29.44 -48.21
C THR A 28 -16.39 29.22 -47.53
N SER A 29 -16.29 28.19 -46.69
CA SER A 29 -15.01 27.73 -46.14
C SER A 29 -14.73 26.30 -46.60
N ILE A 30 -13.67 26.15 -47.39
CA ILE A 30 -13.16 24.86 -47.85
C ILE A 30 -12.44 24.19 -46.67
N ILE A 31 -13.01 23.11 -46.14
CA ILE A 31 -12.33 22.28 -45.14
C ILE A 31 -11.48 21.25 -45.90
N THR A 32 -10.20 21.60 -46.11
CA THR A 32 -9.18 20.64 -46.51
C THR A 32 -8.90 19.69 -45.34
N VAL A 33 -9.36 18.45 -45.46
CA VAL A 33 -9.04 17.38 -44.50
C VAL A 33 -7.59 16.98 -44.68
N ALA A 34 -6.69 17.68 -43.97
CA ALA A 34 -5.33 17.22 -43.79
C ALA A 34 -5.36 15.99 -42.87
N PHE A 35 -5.18 14.80 -43.45
CA PHE A 35 -4.88 13.59 -42.70
C PHE A 35 -3.47 13.72 -42.10
N VAL A 36 -3.38 14.44 -40.97
CA VAL A 36 -2.19 14.44 -40.14
C VAL A 36 -2.11 13.06 -39.50
N CYS A 37 -1.38 12.15 -40.15
CA CYS A 37 -0.95 10.90 -39.56
C CYS A 37 0.08 11.23 -38.48
N ALA A 38 -0.41 11.73 -37.33
CA ALA A 38 0.39 11.81 -36.13
C ALA A 38 0.81 10.38 -35.79
N PRO A 39 2.11 10.09 -35.65
CA PRO A 39 2.51 8.80 -35.11
C PRO A 39 1.84 8.68 -33.74
N LEU A 40 1.07 7.61 -33.52
CA LEU A 40 0.73 7.23 -32.16
C LEU A 40 2.06 6.98 -31.44
N LEU A 41 2.50 7.96 -30.66
CA LEU A 41 3.39 7.72 -29.55
C LEU A 41 2.63 6.80 -28.61
N THR A 42 2.80 5.49 -28.83
CA THR A 42 2.36 4.46 -27.90
C THR A 42 3.10 4.73 -26.60
N GLN A 43 2.44 5.44 -25.69
CA GLN A 43 2.97 5.67 -24.35
C GLN A 43 3.27 4.30 -23.78
N ALA A 44 4.56 4.02 -23.56
CA ALA A 44 5.00 2.70 -23.13
C ALA A 44 4.22 2.34 -21.87
N ALA A 45 3.42 1.28 -21.93
CA ALA A 45 2.51 0.93 -20.86
C ALA A 45 3.31 0.75 -19.56
N ASN A 46 2.85 1.39 -18.48
CA ASN A 46 3.57 1.36 -17.21
C ASN A 46 3.87 -0.10 -16.82
N PRO A 47 5.15 -0.52 -16.69
CA PRO A 47 5.50 -1.92 -16.46
C PRO A 47 4.98 -2.46 -15.12
N TYR A 48 4.64 -1.60 -14.17
CA TYR A 48 4.07 -1.99 -12.88
C TYR A 48 2.54 -2.14 -12.91
N GLN A 49 1.88 -1.67 -13.97
CA GLN A 49 0.41 -1.67 -14.14
C GLN A 49 -0.06 -2.53 -15.34
N SER A 50 0.84 -2.87 -16.26
CA SER A 50 0.55 -3.71 -17.43
C SER A 50 0.86 -5.19 -17.19
N ARG A 51 0.41 -6.06 -18.11
CA ARG A 51 0.63 -7.51 -18.03
C ARG A 51 2.13 -7.84 -18.12
N ASN A 52 2.68 -8.47 -17.08
CA ASN A 52 4.00 -9.08 -17.09
C ASN A 52 4.08 -10.19 -16.02
N THR A 53 5.11 -11.03 -16.08
CA THR A 53 5.22 -12.22 -15.23
C THR A 53 5.92 -12.00 -13.89
N ASN A 54 6.45 -10.81 -13.60
CA ASN A 54 7.16 -10.53 -12.35
C ASN A 54 6.22 -10.15 -11.19
N TYR A 55 6.74 -10.20 -9.97
CA TYR A 55 6.05 -9.70 -8.76
C TYR A 55 6.35 -8.21 -8.53
N GLY A 56 5.74 -7.59 -7.52
CA GLY A 56 5.84 -6.14 -7.30
C GLY A 56 5.06 -5.31 -8.33
N VAL A 57 4.00 -5.89 -8.89
CA VAL A 57 3.16 -5.33 -9.97
C VAL A 57 1.67 -5.45 -9.65
N SER A 58 0.84 -4.75 -10.41
CA SER A 58 -0.62 -4.71 -10.26
C SER A 58 -1.29 -6.08 -10.24
N GLY A 59 -2.13 -6.30 -9.22
CA GLY A 59 -3.09 -7.40 -9.18
C GLY A 59 -4.19 -7.19 -8.12
N SER A 60 -5.26 -7.95 -8.24
CA SER A 60 -6.41 -7.88 -7.32
C SER A 60 -7.25 -9.15 -7.36
N ASN A 61 -8.08 -9.36 -6.34
CA ASN A 61 -9.21 -10.27 -6.44
C ASN A 61 -10.24 -9.70 -7.44
N VAL A 62 -10.70 -10.51 -8.40
CA VAL A 62 -11.62 -10.04 -9.46
C VAL A 62 -13.03 -9.68 -8.96
N LYS A 63 -13.37 -10.05 -7.73
CA LYS A 63 -14.63 -9.68 -7.06
C LYS A 63 -14.50 -8.43 -6.18
N ASP A 64 -13.34 -7.79 -6.11
CA ASP A 64 -13.17 -6.55 -5.32
C ASP A 64 -13.65 -5.32 -6.10
N ILE A 65 -14.96 -5.31 -6.36
CA ILE A 65 -15.62 -4.36 -7.24
C ILE A 65 -17.04 -4.04 -6.75
N THR A 66 -17.40 -2.78 -6.93
CA THR A 66 -18.75 -2.23 -6.73
C THR A 66 -19.22 -1.62 -8.06
N SER A 67 -20.45 -1.11 -8.11
CA SER A 67 -20.96 -0.41 -9.29
C SER A 67 -20.24 0.91 -9.63
N ALA A 68 -19.38 1.42 -8.74
CA ALA A 68 -18.72 2.73 -8.90
C ALA A 68 -17.19 2.69 -8.71
N PHE A 69 -16.65 1.66 -8.06
CA PHE A 69 -15.23 1.53 -7.70
C PHE A 69 -14.78 0.08 -7.84
N CYS A 70 -13.55 -0.12 -8.33
CA CYS A 70 -12.84 -1.39 -8.22
C CYS A 70 -11.51 -1.19 -7.48
N CYS A 71 -11.08 -2.20 -6.74
CA CYS A 71 -9.85 -2.16 -5.94
C CYS A 71 -8.74 -3.04 -6.52
N GLY A 72 -7.53 -2.77 -6.07
CA GLY A 72 -6.34 -3.48 -6.51
C GLY A 72 -5.07 -2.90 -5.93
N GLY A 73 -4.09 -3.77 -5.78
CA GLY A 73 -2.83 -3.47 -5.12
C GLY A 73 -1.70 -4.18 -5.84
N THR A 74 -0.74 -4.66 -5.06
CA THR A 74 0.49 -5.25 -5.56
C THR A 74 0.53 -6.75 -5.26
N LEU A 75 0.82 -7.56 -6.28
CA LEU A 75 1.21 -8.97 -6.11
C LEU A 75 2.67 -9.02 -5.65
N GLY A 76 2.90 -8.97 -4.34
CA GLY A 76 4.18 -8.59 -3.76
C GLY A 76 5.34 -9.55 -4.03
N SER A 77 5.11 -10.85 -3.88
CA SER A 77 6.18 -11.86 -3.95
C SER A 77 5.63 -13.28 -4.04
N LEU A 78 6.53 -14.26 -4.19
CA LEU A 78 6.24 -15.68 -4.27
C LEU A 78 6.66 -16.42 -2.99
N LEU A 79 5.71 -17.14 -2.39
CA LEU A 79 5.92 -18.10 -1.32
C LEU A 79 5.81 -19.53 -1.84
N THR A 80 6.40 -20.46 -1.11
CA THR A 80 6.22 -21.91 -1.32
C THR A 80 5.82 -22.59 -0.02
N SER A 81 5.02 -23.66 -0.14
CA SER A 81 4.81 -24.68 0.90
C SER A 81 4.93 -26.04 0.23
N GLY A 82 6.04 -26.74 0.51
CA GLY A 82 6.39 -27.97 -0.21
C GLY A 82 6.63 -27.71 -1.69
N THR A 83 5.76 -28.26 -2.55
CA THR A 83 5.77 -28.04 -4.01
C THR A 83 4.75 -26.99 -4.47
N THR A 84 3.88 -26.50 -3.58
CA THR A 84 2.82 -25.56 -3.95
C THR A 84 3.29 -24.13 -3.84
N LEU A 85 3.07 -23.36 -4.90
CA LEU A 85 3.45 -21.94 -5.01
C LEU A 85 2.26 -21.03 -4.71
N TYR A 86 2.51 -19.93 -4.00
CA TYR A 86 1.51 -18.96 -3.60
C TYR A 86 1.99 -17.52 -3.82
N ILE A 87 1.15 -16.67 -4.39
CA ILE A 87 1.36 -15.22 -4.44
C ILE A 87 1.02 -14.63 -3.07
N LEU A 88 1.93 -13.84 -2.50
CA LEU A 88 1.73 -13.06 -1.28
C LEU A 88 1.29 -11.62 -1.63
N SER A 89 0.28 -11.12 -0.91
CA SER A 89 -0.13 -9.71 -0.88
C SER A 89 -0.91 -9.44 0.42
N ASN A 90 -1.63 -8.30 0.53
CA ASN A 90 -2.47 -8.00 1.69
C ASN A 90 -3.84 -8.71 1.66
N ASN A 91 -4.46 -8.84 2.83
CA ASN A 91 -5.83 -9.31 3.01
C ASN A 91 -6.81 -8.37 2.29
N HIS A 92 -6.64 -7.05 2.41
CA HIS A 92 -7.49 -6.10 1.70
C HIS A 92 -7.29 -6.05 0.17
N ILE A 93 -6.35 -6.83 -0.40
CA ILE A 93 -6.10 -6.91 -1.86
C ILE A 93 -6.54 -8.27 -2.46
N LEU A 94 -6.32 -9.39 -1.75
CA LEU A 94 -6.70 -10.73 -2.24
C LEU A 94 -7.90 -11.33 -1.52
N ALA A 95 -8.06 -11.04 -0.23
CA ALA A 95 -9.10 -11.62 0.62
C ALA A 95 -10.34 -10.70 0.77
N ARG A 96 -10.35 -9.53 0.13
CA ARG A 96 -11.46 -8.55 0.15
C ARG A 96 -11.90 -8.19 1.57
N GLN A 97 -10.94 -8.02 2.50
CA GLN A 97 -11.19 -7.76 3.93
C GLN A 97 -12.01 -8.90 4.59
N ASP A 98 -11.43 -10.10 4.61
CA ASP A 98 -12.04 -11.36 5.05
C ASP A 98 -13.33 -11.78 4.31
N GLN A 99 -13.73 -11.12 3.20
CA GLN A 99 -14.96 -11.45 2.46
C GLN A 99 -14.77 -12.46 1.32
N ALA A 100 -13.53 -12.82 0.97
CA ALA A 100 -13.23 -13.77 -0.11
C ALA A 100 -13.45 -15.23 0.30
N SER A 101 -14.06 -16.01 -0.60
CA SER A 101 -14.07 -17.47 -0.50
C SER A 101 -12.86 -18.08 -1.21
N PRO A 102 -12.25 -19.16 -0.70
CA PRO A 102 -11.20 -19.88 -1.41
C PRO A 102 -11.61 -20.28 -2.83
N GLY A 103 -10.68 -20.22 -3.77
CA GLY A 103 -10.92 -20.43 -5.20
C GLY A 103 -11.20 -19.15 -6.01
N GLU A 104 -11.43 -18.01 -5.36
CA GLU A 104 -11.65 -16.72 -6.06
C GLU A 104 -10.47 -16.31 -6.94
N ASN A 105 -10.75 -15.94 -8.18
CA ASN A 105 -9.71 -15.57 -9.15
C ASN A 105 -8.99 -14.28 -8.75
N ILE A 106 -7.67 -14.30 -8.87
CA ILE A 106 -6.78 -13.15 -8.76
C ILE A 106 -6.26 -12.82 -10.17
N SER A 107 -6.43 -11.58 -10.64
CA SER A 107 -5.97 -11.16 -11.96
C SER A 107 -4.67 -10.34 -11.93
N GLN A 108 -3.92 -10.41 -13.03
CA GLN A 108 -2.77 -9.56 -13.34
C GLN A 108 -2.93 -9.03 -14.78
N PRO A 109 -3.06 -7.71 -15.01
CA PRO A 109 -3.22 -6.66 -14.00
C PRO A 109 -4.44 -6.79 -13.07
N GLY A 110 -4.44 -6.02 -12.00
CA GLY A 110 -5.60 -5.85 -11.13
C GLY A 110 -6.70 -5.03 -11.81
N LEU A 111 -7.91 -5.05 -11.23
CA LEU A 111 -9.10 -4.42 -11.80
C LEU A 111 -8.88 -2.93 -12.14
N ILE A 112 -8.24 -2.17 -11.24
CA ILE A 112 -7.97 -0.73 -11.42
C ILE A 112 -7.24 -0.46 -12.74
N ASP A 113 -6.24 -1.28 -13.05
CA ASP A 113 -5.34 -1.07 -14.18
C ASP A 113 -5.84 -1.79 -15.47
N ASN A 114 -7.02 -2.41 -15.41
CA ASN A 114 -7.71 -3.06 -16.54
C ASN A 114 -9.18 -2.59 -16.68
N GLY A 115 -9.45 -1.31 -16.41
CA GLY A 115 -10.76 -0.69 -16.67
C GLY A 115 -11.90 -1.28 -15.82
N CYS A 116 -11.60 -1.72 -14.60
CA CYS A 116 -12.49 -2.48 -13.72
C CYS A 116 -13.04 -3.79 -14.33
N GLN A 117 -12.34 -4.37 -15.32
CA GLN A 117 -12.65 -5.69 -15.86
C GLN A 117 -11.61 -6.74 -15.40
N PRO A 118 -12.01 -7.99 -15.15
CA PRO A 118 -11.05 -9.06 -14.88
C PRO A 118 -10.05 -9.25 -16.03
N ALA A 119 -8.75 -9.25 -15.71
CA ALA A 119 -7.68 -9.54 -16.66
C ALA A 119 -7.35 -11.05 -16.69
N THR A 120 -6.16 -11.41 -17.18
CA THR A 120 -5.63 -12.78 -17.05
C THR A 120 -5.66 -13.22 -15.58
N THR A 121 -6.34 -14.31 -15.27
CA THR A 121 -6.29 -14.92 -13.93
C THR A 121 -4.94 -15.61 -13.76
N VAL A 122 -4.21 -15.26 -12.70
CA VAL A 122 -2.86 -15.77 -12.42
C VAL A 122 -2.78 -16.63 -11.17
N ALA A 123 -3.75 -16.51 -10.27
CA ALA A 123 -3.83 -17.30 -9.03
C ALA A 123 -5.28 -17.46 -8.57
N HIS A 124 -5.51 -18.41 -7.66
CA HIS A 124 -6.78 -18.58 -6.94
C HIS A 124 -6.56 -18.31 -5.46
N TYR A 125 -7.33 -17.39 -4.87
CA TYR A 125 -7.27 -17.07 -3.44
C TYR A 125 -7.38 -18.35 -2.59
N SER A 126 -6.52 -18.48 -1.58
CA SER A 126 -6.42 -19.68 -0.75
C SER A 126 -6.86 -19.41 0.68
N THR A 127 -6.19 -18.51 1.38
CA THR A 127 -6.44 -18.19 2.79
C THR A 127 -5.76 -16.89 3.18
N ALA A 128 -6.14 -16.36 4.34
CA ALA A 128 -5.57 -15.19 4.97
C ALA A 128 -5.62 -15.36 6.49
N PRO A 129 -4.61 -14.89 7.24
CA PRO A 129 -4.83 -14.48 8.62
C PRO A 129 -5.98 -13.47 8.68
N LYS A 130 -6.88 -13.66 9.65
CA LYS A 130 -8.02 -12.76 9.86
C LYS A 130 -7.54 -11.31 9.98
N LEU A 131 -8.22 -10.37 9.32
CA LEU A 131 -7.84 -8.97 9.39
C LEU A 131 -7.91 -8.46 10.84
N GLY A 132 -6.87 -7.75 11.28
CA GLY A 132 -6.70 -7.37 12.68
C GLY A 132 -6.10 -8.46 13.59
N SER A 133 -5.65 -9.60 13.05
CA SER A 133 -4.82 -10.58 13.79
C SER A 133 -3.35 -10.16 13.96
N ASN A 134 -3.10 -8.84 13.97
CA ASN A 134 -1.79 -8.16 13.93
C ASN A 134 -1.01 -8.19 12.59
N VAL A 135 -1.55 -8.84 11.55
CA VAL A 135 -1.04 -8.72 10.18
C VAL A 135 -2.19 -8.50 9.18
N ASP A 136 -1.88 -7.87 8.07
CA ASP A 136 -2.76 -7.70 6.91
C ASP A 136 -2.09 -8.39 5.72
N ALA A 137 -2.37 -9.69 5.58
CA ALA A 137 -1.72 -10.55 4.59
C ALA A 137 -2.71 -11.58 4.04
N ALA A 138 -2.49 -12.04 2.82
CA ALA A 138 -3.24 -13.12 2.19
C ALA A 138 -2.38 -13.85 1.16
N ILE A 139 -2.75 -15.08 0.88
CA ILE A 139 -2.12 -15.90 -0.15
C ILE A 139 -3.12 -16.44 -1.18
N ALA A 140 -2.67 -16.51 -2.43
CA ALA A 140 -3.39 -17.11 -3.53
C ALA A 140 -2.50 -18.12 -4.26
N GLN A 141 -2.97 -19.36 -4.43
CA GLN A 141 -2.25 -20.43 -5.11
C GLN A 141 -2.01 -20.05 -6.57
N LEU A 142 -0.73 -20.06 -6.98
CA LEU A 142 -0.29 -19.67 -8.31
C LEU A 142 -0.77 -20.68 -9.36
N ILE A 143 -1.32 -20.19 -10.47
CA ILE A 143 -1.56 -21.00 -11.67
C ILE A 143 -0.23 -21.16 -12.41
N SER A 144 0.18 -22.42 -12.64
CA SER A 144 1.44 -22.73 -13.31
C SER A 144 1.56 -22.03 -14.66
N GLY A 145 2.74 -21.45 -14.92
CA GLY A 145 3.04 -20.72 -16.16
C GLY A 145 2.47 -19.30 -16.26
N GLN A 146 1.64 -18.82 -15.30
CA GLN A 146 1.08 -17.47 -15.37
C GLN A 146 2.00 -16.37 -14.82
N MET A 147 2.83 -16.69 -13.83
CA MET A 147 3.84 -15.79 -13.27
C MET A 147 5.21 -16.48 -13.23
N ASN A 148 6.25 -15.68 -13.02
CA ASN A 148 7.64 -16.11 -12.98
C ASN A 148 7.87 -17.03 -11.77
N SER A 149 8.18 -18.31 -12.02
CA SER A 149 8.36 -19.31 -10.97
C SER A 149 9.61 -19.10 -10.11
N THR A 150 10.52 -18.18 -10.48
CA THR A 150 11.70 -17.85 -9.66
C THR A 150 11.44 -16.79 -8.59
N GLY A 151 10.24 -16.20 -8.55
CA GLY A 151 9.88 -15.18 -7.56
C GLY A 151 10.42 -13.77 -7.87
N SER A 152 10.99 -13.54 -9.05
CA SER A 152 11.58 -12.24 -9.42
C SER A 152 10.59 -11.07 -9.30
N ILE A 153 11.02 -10.01 -8.61
CA ILE A 153 10.27 -8.77 -8.41
C ILE A 153 10.67 -7.76 -9.51
N GLN A 154 9.70 -7.07 -10.11
CA GLN A 154 9.90 -6.08 -11.15
C GLN A 154 10.80 -4.94 -10.63
N GLY A 155 11.88 -4.64 -11.36
CA GLY A 155 12.83 -3.57 -10.99
C GLY A 155 13.81 -3.89 -9.84
N ILE A 156 13.60 -4.98 -9.10
CA ILE A 156 14.52 -5.47 -8.04
C ILE A 156 15.26 -6.73 -8.49
N GLY A 157 14.56 -7.71 -9.08
CA GLY A 157 15.10 -9.01 -9.47
C GLY A 157 14.81 -10.11 -8.45
N THR A 158 15.72 -11.08 -8.34
CA THR A 158 15.59 -12.24 -7.44
C THR A 158 15.85 -11.84 -5.99
N ILE A 159 14.92 -12.18 -5.09
CA ILE A 159 15.05 -11.95 -3.64
C ILE A 159 15.79 -13.09 -2.94
N SER A 160 16.20 -12.87 -1.69
CA SER A 160 16.59 -13.98 -0.81
C SER A 160 15.39 -14.77 -0.31
N SER A 161 15.57 -16.09 -0.18
CA SER A 161 14.71 -16.97 0.62
C SER A 161 14.87 -16.76 2.13
N VAL A 162 15.97 -16.13 2.57
CA VAL A 162 16.28 -15.84 3.97
C VAL A 162 15.77 -14.45 4.35
N VAL A 163 14.94 -14.38 5.39
CA VAL A 163 14.39 -13.12 5.91
C VAL A 163 15.41 -12.38 6.80
N LYS A 164 15.35 -11.05 6.81
CA LYS A 164 16.14 -10.17 7.68
C LYS A 164 15.21 -9.48 8.67
N ALA A 165 15.53 -9.55 9.97
CA ALA A 165 14.79 -8.82 11.00
C ALA A 165 14.88 -7.30 10.76
N PRO A 166 13.78 -6.54 10.96
CA PRO A 166 13.80 -5.08 10.80
C PRO A 166 14.64 -4.44 11.91
N ALA A 167 15.40 -3.41 11.54
CA ALA A 167 16.19 -2.58 12.46
C ALA A 167 16.05 -1.11 12.06
N VAL A 168 16.11 -0.22 13.05
CA VAL A 168 16.14 1.24 12.81
C VAL A 168 17.40 1.57 12.00
N GLY A 169 17.27 2.42 10.98
CA GLY A 169 18.37 2.76 10.07
C GLY A 169 18.64 1.73 8.96
N LEU A 170 17.94 0.59 8.93
CA LEU A 170 18.09 -0.39 7.85
C LEU A 170 17.60 0.19 6.51
N ALA A 171 18.48 0.23 5.52
CA ALA A 171 18.16 0.60 4.15
C ALA A 171 17.30 -0.51 3.49
N VAL A 172 16.20 -0.10 2.88
CA VAL A 172 15.18 -0.98 2.32
C VAL A 172 14.69 -0.48 0.96
N GLU A 173 14.14 -1.39 0.17
CA GLU A 173 13.51 -1.10 -1.12
C GLU A 173 12.25 -1.94 -1.32
N LYS A 174 11.36 -1.49 -2.22
CA LYS A 174 10.13 -2.20 -2.57
C LYS A 174 9.74 -1.91 -4.02
N SER A 175 9.05 -2.85 -4.67
CA SER A 175 8.35 -2.61 -5.93
C SER A 175 6.83 -2.74 -5.73
N GLY A 176 6.07 -1.75 -6.25
CA GLY A 176 4.61 -1.71 -6.16
C GLY A 176 3.94 -1.09 -7.38
N ARG A 177 2.64 -1.34 -7.58
CA ARG A 177 1.89 -0.94 -8.79
C ARG A 177 1.86 0.57 -9.05
N THR A 178 1.98 1.40 -8.02
CA THR A 178 1.77 2.86 -8.12
C THR A 178 3.10 3.59 -8.24
N THR A 179 4.01 3.36 -7.30
CA THR A 179 5.31 4.07 -7.27
C THR A 179 6.45 3.32 -7.94
N GLY A 180 6.23 2.08 -8.40
CA GLY A 180 7.28 1.24 -8.96
C GLY A 180 8.33 0.85 -7.93
N THR A 181 9.59 0.81 -8.34
CA THR A 181 10.73 0.54 -7.43
C THR A 181 11.15 1.81 -6.69
N THR A 182 11.16 1.77 -5.36
CA THR A 182 11.60 2.89 -4.50
C THR A 182 12.51 2.38 -3.39
N THR A 183 13.38 3.25 -2.89
CA THR A 183 14.28 3.00 -1.76
C THR A 183 13.93 3.91 -0.58
N GLY A 184 14.30 3.48 0.63
CA GLY A 184 14.05 4.21 1.87
C GLY A 184 14.78 3.59 3.06
N THR A 185 14.45 4.06 4.26
CA THR A 185 15.11 3.64 5.51
C THR A 185 14.07 3.44 6.60
N ILE A 186 14.19 2.39 7.39
CA ILE A 186 13.31 2.14 8.54
C ILE A 186 13.56 3.22 9.61
N GLY A 187 12.52 4.03 9.88
CA GLY A 187 12.55 5.10 10.88
C GLY A 187 12.11 4.65 12.28
N SER A 188 11.20 3.68 12.36
CA SER A 188 10.88 3.00 13.63
C SER A 188 10.51 1.52 13.47
N THR A 189 10.72 0.77 14.54
CA THR A 189 10.33 -0.63 14.72
C THR A 189 9.61 -0.80 16.07
N ASN A 190 9.03 -1.98 16.31
CA ASN A 190 8.19 -2.23 17.49
C ASN A 190 7.04 -1.20 17.66
N THR A 191 6.53 -0.69 16.53
CA THR A 191 5.62 0.45 16.52
C THR A 191 4.18 -0.02 16.67
N SER A 192 3.47 0.50 17.67
CA SER A 192 2.02 0.42 17.74
C SER A 192 1.41 1.50 16.85
N VAL A 193 0.39 1.17 16.07
CA VAL A 193 -0.25 2.09 15.12
C VAL A 193 -1.75 1.85 15.06
N ASN A 194 -2.51 2.93 14.86
CA ASN A 194 -3.94 2.90 14.58
C ASN A 194 -4.15 3.14 13.09
N VAL A 195 -4.60 2.11 12.36
CA VAL A 195 -4.78 2.15 10.89
C VAL A 195 -6.27 2.21 10.55
N GLN A 196 -6.65 3.19 9.73
CA GLN A 196 -7.99 3.32 9.18
C GLN A 196 -8.19 2.44 7.96
N TYR A 197 -9.30 1.71 7.95
CA TYR A 197 -9.82 0.95 6.82
C TYR A 197 -11.20 1.49 6.44
N GLN A 198 -11.64 1.18 5.22
CA GLN A 198 -13.03 1.39 4.77
C GLN A 198 -13.65 0.02 4.48
N ILE A 199 -14.94 -0.19 4.76
CA ILE A 199 -15.59 -1.53 4.68
C ILE A 199 -15.65 -2.08 3.24
N ARG A 200 -15.59 -1.20 2.23
CA ARG A 200 -15.52 -1.57 0.81
C ARG A 200 -14.65 -0.57 0.07
N CYS A 201 -14.13 -0.99 -1.08
CA CYS A 201 -13.44 -0.12 -2.03
C CYS A 201 -14.22 1.19 -2.30
N GLY A 202 -13.65 2.31 -1.88
CA GLY A 202 -14.24 3.66 -2.05
C GLY A 202 -15.59 3.89 -1.37
N GLN A 203 -16.14 2.95 -0.58
CA GLN A 203 -17.50 3.01 -0.06
C GLN A 203 -17.68 2.46 1.36
N GLY A 204 -18.60 3.08 2.09
CA GLY A 204 -19.01 2.63 3.42
C GLY A 204 -18.24 3.31 4.55
N LYS A 205 -18.56 2.90 5.78
CA LYS A 205 -18.03 3.51 7.01
C LYS A 205 -16.53 3.21 7.16
N LYS A 206 -15.76 4.21 7.59
CA LYS A 206 -14.38 4.02 8.05
C LYS A 206 -14.35 3.41 9.44
N TYR A 207 -13.40 2.52 9.68
CA TYR A 207 -13.16 1.88 10.98
C TYR A 207 -11.65 1.76 11.22
N THR A 208 -11.24 1.64 12.48
CA THR A 208 -9.83 1.61 12.86
C THR A 208 -9.48 0.24 13.43
N ILE A 209 -8.32 -0.29 13.02
CA ILE A 209 -7.69 -1.47 13.63
C ILE A 209 -6.36 -1.01 14.24
N SER A 210 -6.14 -1.40 15.50
CA SER A 210 -4.83 -1.22 16.16
C SER A 210 -3.91 -2.40 15.85
N TYR A 211 -2.67 -2.08 15.49
CA TYR A 211 -1.59 -3.04 15.27
C TYR A 211 -0.43 -2.74 16.24
N THR A 212 0.36 -3.75 16.58
CA THR A 212 1.55 -3.68 17.42
C THR A 212 2.74 -4.30 16.70
N ASN A 213 3.96 -4.02 17.13
CA ASN A 213 5.18 -4.55 16.52
C ASN A 213 5.34 -4.20 15.02
N GLN A 214 4.84 -3.07 14.54
CA GLN A 214 4.92 -2.70 13.12
C GLN A 214 6.24 -1.99 12.78
N ILE A 215 6.57 -1.99 11.49
CA ILE A 215 7.69 -1.25 10.89
C ILE A 215 7.15 0.05 10.31
N VAL A 216 7.85 1.17 10.52
CA VAL A 216 7.56 2.44 9.85
C VAL A 216 8.77 2.93 9.07
N ILE A 217 8.54 3.31 7.81
CA ILE A 217 9.51 3.97 6.92
C ILE A 217 9.02 5.39 6.73
N ASN A 218 9.81 6.37 7.18
CA ASN A 218 9.42 7.78 7.13
C ASN A 218 9.92 8.42 5.83
N SER A 219 9.05 8.44 4.82
CA SER A 219 9.29 9.01 3.50
C SER A 219 7.96 9.33 2.82
N SER A 220 7.89 10.47 2.13
CA SER A 220 6.74 10.86 1.29
C SER A 220 6.78 10.29 -0.13
N SER A 221 7.86 9.61 -0.51
CA SER A 221 8.05 9.03 -1.86
C SER A 221 8.20 7.51 -1.87
N PHE A 222 8.32 6.86 -0.71
CA PHE A 222 8.53 5.41 -0.64
C PHE A 222 7.32 4.61 -1.13
N SER A 223 6.10 5.07 -0.89
CA SER A 223 4.87 4.39 -1.32
C SER A 223 3.69 5.34 -1.50
N ALA A 224 2.72 4.94 -2.32
CA ALA A 224 1.41 5.56 -2.42
C ALA A 224 0.29 4.50 -2.40
N GLY A 225 -0.98 4.96 -2.39
CA GLY A 225 -2.13 4.06 -2.47
C GLY A 225 -2.05 3.11 -3.66
N GLY A 226 -2.30 1.82 -3.42
CA GLY A 226 -2.08 0.73 -4.36
C GLY A 226 -0.76 -0.04 -4.16
N ASP A 227 0.26 0.54 -3.55
CA ASP A 227 1.48 -0.22 -3.22
C ASP A 227 1.25 -1.23 -2.07
N SER A 228 0.05 -1.25 -1.48
CA SER A 228 -0.48 -2.32 -0.64
C SER A 228 -0.13 -3.70 -1.19
N GLY A 229 0.53 -4.52 -0.37
CA GLY A 229 0.96 -5.87 -0.71
C GLY A 229 2.38 -5.95 -1.26
N SER A 230 3.06 -4.82 -1.48
CA SER A 230 4.48 -4.82 -1.88
C SER A 230 5.34 -5.48 -0.81
N LEU A 231 6.21 -6.40 -1.24
CA LEU A 231 7.27 -6.90 -0.37
C LEU A 231 8.36 -5.82 -0.20
N ILE A 232 8.73 -5.56 1.04
CA ILE A 232 9.86 -4.70 1.40
C ILE A 232 11.06 -5.59 1.69
N VAL A 233 12.16 -5.35 0.99
CA VAL A 233 13.42 -6.09 1.09
C VAL A 233 14.56 -5.15 1.52
N THR A 234 15.68 -5.69 2.00
CA THR A 234 16.90 -4.90 2.23
C THR A 234 17.39 -4.28 0.93
N SER A 235 17.78 -3.00 0.93
CA SER A 235 18.47 -2.40 -0.21
C SER A 235 19.94 -2.82 -0.21
N SER A 236 20.20 -4.01 -0.75
CA SER A 236 21.51 -4.65 -0.84
C SER A 236 21.50 -5.72 -1.93
N SER A 237 22.68 -6.18 -2.37
CA SER A 237 22.82 -7.20 -3.42
C SER A 237 22.17 -8.56 -3.15
N CYS A 238 21.61 -8.82 -1.95
CA CYS A 238 20.86 -10.04 -1.66
C CYS A 238 19.34 -9.85 -1.44
N HIS A 239 18.82 -8.61 -1.43
CA HIS A 239 17.38 -8.33 -1.33
C HIS A 239 16.60 -9.25 -0.35
N GLN A 240 17.03 -9.28 0.92
CA GLN A 240 16.41 -10.12 1.96
C GLN A 240 15.05 -9.55 2.37
N PRO A 241 13.96 -10.34 2.45
CA PRO A 241 12.66 -9.86 2.91
C PRO A 241 12.70 -9.31 4.34
N VAL A 242 12.05 -8.17 4.57
CA VAL A 242 12.00 -7.47 5.88
C VAL A 242 10.57 -7.22 6.36
N GLY A 243 9.68 -6.76 5.47
CA GLY A 243 8.30 -6.46 5.82
C GLY A 243 7.32 -6.53 4.65
N LEU A 244 6.02 -6.55 4.95
CA LEU A 244 4.94 -6.48 3.97
C LEU A 244 4.20 -5.14 4.14
N LEU A 245 4.22 -4.30 3.11
CA LEU A 245 3.52 -3.01 3.09
C LEU A 245 2.01 -3.24 3.17
N PHE A 246 1.31 -2.56 4.08
CA PHE A 246 -0.16 -2.64 4.16
C PHE A 246 -0.89 -1.32 4.42
N ALA A 247 -0.20 -0.27 4.87
CA ALA A 247 -0.81 1.03 5.12
C ALA A 247 0.20 2.16 4.97
N GLY A 248 -0.27 3.40 4.95
CA GLY A 248 0.59 4.58 4.91
C GLY A 248 -0.15 5.90 5.14
N SER A 249 0.58 6.99 4.98
CA SER A 249 0.12 8.38 5.01
C SER A 249 0.90 9.19 3.95
N SER A 250 0.67 10.50 3.85
CA SER A 250 1.47 11.37 2.96
C SER A 250 2.97 11.48 3.30
N SER A 251 3.42 10.93 4.44
CA SER A 251 4.82 11.02 4.89
C SER A 251 5.39 9.74 5.51
N SER A 252 4.63 8.64 5.57
CA SER A 252 5.04 7.40 6.23
C SER A 252 4.43 6.16 5.58
N THR A 253 5.20 5.09 5.54
CA THR A 253 4.76 3.75 5.11
C THR A 253 4.78 2.81 6.31
N ILE A 254 3.74 2.01 6.47
CA ILE A 254 3.57 1.04 7.55
C ILE A 254 3.62 -0.38 6.97
N ALA A 255 4.41 -1.24 7.59
CA ALA A 255 4.59 -2.63 7.17
C ALA A 255 4.54 -3.62 8.33
N ASN A 256 3.94 -4.79 8.09
CA ASN A 256 4.00 -5.92 9.02
C ASN A 256 5.40 -6.55 8.96
N PRO A 257 6.03 -6.93 10.09
CA PRO A 257 7.29 -7.68 10.07
C PRO A 257 7.14 -9.01 9.37
N ILE A 258 8.04 -9.32 8.44
CA ILE A 258 7.81 -10.45 7.52
C ILE A 258 7.85 -11.81 8.22
N GLY A 259 8.58 -11.95 9.33
CA GLY A 259 8.57 -13.15 10.16
C GLY A 259 7.21 -13.43 10.80
N GLU A 260 6.49 -12.38 11.22
CA GLU A 260 5.12 -12.54 11.75
C GLU A 260 4.14 -12.88 10.62
N VAL A 261 4.28 -12.26 9.45
CA VAL A 261 3.50 -12.59 8.24
C VAL A 261 3.63 -14.06 7.87
N LEU A 262 4.85 -14.61 7.77
CA LEU A 262 5.08 -16.03 7.47
C LEU A 262 4.46 -16.95 8.53
N SER A 263 4.61 -16.62 9.82
CA SER A 263 4.05 -17.39 10.94
C SER A 263 2.51 -17.43 10.91
N LYS A 264 1.88 -16.27 10.72
CA LYS A 264 0.41 -16.14 10.68
C LYS A 264 -0.17 -16.80 9.43
N ILE A 265 0.44 -16.62 8.26
CA ILE A 265 0.04 -17.31 7.02
C ILE A 265 0.18 -18.82 7.20
N GLY A 266 1.30 -19.30 7.74
CA GLY A 266 1.50 -20.73 7.94
C GLY A 266 0.47 -21.34 8.88
N THR A 267 0.06 -20.60 9.91
CA THR A 267 -1.06 -20.95 10.80
C THR A 267 -2.39 -20.99 10.04
N ALA A 268 -2.68 -20.00 9.19
CA ALA A 268 -3.92 -19.92 8.41
C ALA A 268 -4.00 -20.92 7.24
N LEU A 269 -2.86 -21.44 6.79
CA LEU A 269 -2.72 -22.49 5.76
C LEU A 269 -2.66 -23.90 6.36
N GLY A 270 -2.27 -24.04 7.63
CA GLY A 270 -1.97 -25.33 8.27
C GLY A 270 -0.59 -25.90 7.92
N HIS A 271 0.25 -25.15 7.20
CA HIS A 271 1.57 -25.58 6.72
C HIS A 271 2.56 -24.41 6.73
N SER A 272 3.82 -24.68 7.07
CA SER A 272 4.90 -23.68 7.00
C SER A 272 5.12 -23.16 5.58
N VAL A 273 5.36 -21.86 5.45
CA VAL A 273 5.68 -21.18 4.20
C VAL A 273 7.06 -20.53 4.24
N SER A 274 7.74 -20.46 3.11
CA SER A 274 8.99 -19.71 2.91
C SER A 274 9.01 -18.96 1.59
N PHE A 275 9.90 -17.99 1.43
CA PHE A 275 10.07 -17.27 0.17
C PHE A 275 10.74 -18.12 -0.90
N VAL A 276 10.25 -18.01 -2.13
CA VAL A 276 10.99 -18.46 -3.31
C VAL A 276 11.99 -17.38 -3.69
N GLY A 277 13.26 -17.77 -3.76
CA GLY A 277 14.37 -16.86 -4.02
C GLY A 277 15.72 -17.58 -3.94
N GLY A 278 16.80 -16.84 -4.13
CA GLY A 278 18.16 -17.34 -3.95
C GLY A 278 18.52 -17.54 -2.48
N THR A 279 19.71 -18.07 -2.22
CA THR A 279 20.37 -17.98 -0.91
C THR A 279 21.40 -16.86 -0.94
N CYS A 280 21.57 -16.13 0.16
CA CYS A 280 22.70 -15.20 0.26
C CYS A 280 24.00 -16.01 0.37
N THR A 281 24.74 -16.14 -0.73
CA THR A 281 26.13 -16.61 -0.69
C THR A 281 26.99 -15.50 -0.07
N SER A 282 27.24 -15.59 1.23
CA SER A 282 28.17 -14.74 1.97
C SER A 282 29.63 -15.07 1.63
N THR A 283 29.98 -14.95 0.35
CA THR A 283 31.34 -15.05 -0.19
C THR A 283 31.77 -13.68 -0.70
N SER A 284 32.13 -12.80 0.24
CA SER A 284 32.91 -11.59 -0.03
C SER A 284 33.61 -11.13 1.24
N THR A 285 34.80 -11.68 1.50
CA THR A 285 35.83 -11.04 2.32
C THR A 285 36.45 -9.86 1.55
N VAL A 286 35.60 -8.97 1.04
CA VAL A 286 36.00 -7.69 0.46
C VAL A 286 35.94 -6.70 1.60
N ALA A 287 37.10 -6.18 2.00
CA ALA A 287 37.16 -5.12 3.00
C ALA A 287 36.27 -3.96 2.55
N GLN A 288 35.34 -3.51 3.42
CA GLN A 288 34.56 -2.33 3.13
C GLN A 288 35.50 -1.15 2.85
N PRO A 289 35.29 -0.36 1.78
CA PRO A 289 35.82 0.98 1.76
C PRO A 289 35.18 1.74 2.92
N SER A 290 36.01 2.15 3.88
CA SER A 290 35.61 2.97 5.02
C SER A 290 35.18 4.35 4.55
N GLY A 291 33.89 4.49 4.21
CA GLY A 291 33.32 5.67 3.56
C GLY A 291 31.84 5.81 3.87
N GLY A 292 31.52 6.09 5.14
CA GLY A 292 30.16 6.20 5.64
C GLY A 292 29.96 5.39 6.92
N GLN A 293 30.52 5.86 8.04
CA GLN A 293 30.11 5.37 9.36
C GLN A 293 28.69 5.87 9.64
N GLY A 294 27.68 5.12 9.19
CA GLY A 294 26.36 5.20 9.79
C GLY A 294 26.51 4.86 11.28
N LEU A 295 26.04 5.75 12.15
CA LEU A 295 26.14 5.57 13.59
C LEU A 295 25.18 4.43 13.99
N GLU A 296 25.67 3.19 14.01
CA GLU A 296 24.88 2.05 14.47
C GLU A 296 24.69 2.18 15.98
N LEU A 297 23.44 2.43 16.40
CA LEU A 297 23.11 2.65 17.80
C LEU A 297 23.50 1.43 18.65
N PRO A 298 24.17 1.61 19.80
CA PRO A 298 24.56 0.49 20.65
C PRO A 298 23.33 -0.35 21.04
N GLN A 299 23.40 -1.67 20.85
CA GLN A 299 22.27 -2.57 21.11
C GLN A 299 21.70 -2.40 22.53
N GLN A 300 22.55 -2.21 23.54
CA GLN A 300 22.12 -1.93 24.91
C GLN A 300 21.24 -0.66 25.05
N ALA A 301 21.48 0.37 24.25
CA ALA A 301 20.67 1.59 24.23
C ALA A 301 19.31 1.35 23.54
N ILE A 302 19.30 0.55 22.47
CA ILE A 302 18.07 0.07 21.80
C ILE A 302 17.23 -0.77 22.77
N ASP A 303 17.84 -1.73 23.47
CA ASP A 303 17.18 -2.60 24.46
C ASP A 303 16.65 -1.83 25.66
N HIS A 304 17.38 -0.80 26.12
CA HIS A 304 16.91 0.12 27.15
C HIS A 304 15.68 0.89 26.68
N ALA A 305 15.77 1.57 25.54
CA ALA A 305 14.66 2.35 24.97
C ALA A 305 13.45 1.47 24.65
N GLY A 306 13.65 0.22 24.20
CA GLY A 306 12.58 -0.75 23.97
C GLY A 306 11.82 -1.15 25.24
N ARG A 307 12.51 -1.29 26.38
CA ARG A 307 11.84 -1.54 27.67
C ARG A 307 11.04 -0.33 28.17
N ILE A 308 11.61 0.87 28.06
CA ILE A 308 10.91 2.11 28.43
C ILE A 308 9.68 2.36 27.54
N LEU A 309 9.81 2.12 26.23
CA LEU A 309 8.69 2.11 25.29
C LEU A 309 7.57 1.20 25.79
N GLU A 310 7.87 -0.07 26.11
CA GLU A 310 6.84 -1.03 26.48
C GLU A 310 6.13 -0.68 27.79
N GLN A 311 6.87 -0.15 28.77
CA GLN A 311 6.32 0.33 30.05
C GLN A 311 5.34 1.50 29.87
N ASN A 312 5.58 2.37 28.88
CA ASN A 312 4.83 3.61 28.70
C ASN A 312 3.89 3.61 27.48
N ARG A 313 3.90 2.54 26.66
CA ARG A 313 3.16 2.41 25.39
C ARG A 313 1.68 2.70 25.54
N HIS A 314 1.03 2.14 26.57
CA HIS A 314 -0.41 2.31 26.80
C HIS A 314 -0.78 3.77 27.09
N ASP A 315 -0.04 4.46 27.98
CA ASP A 315 -0.29 5.87 28.27
C ASP A 315 -0.10 6.73 27.02
N LEU A 316 1.02 6.58 26.32
CA LEU A 316 1.34 7.36 25.11
C LEU A 316 0.31 7.13 23.99
N MET A 317 -0.09 5.88 23.74
CA MET A 317 -1.14 5.55 22.75
C MET A 317 -2.54 6.04 23.16
N SER A 318 -2.80 6.29 24.45
CA SER A 318 -4.10 6.78 24.92
C SER A 318 -4.29 8.29 24.75
N LYS A 319 -3.21 9.05 24.48
CA LYS A 319 -3.27 10.51 24.39
C LYS A 319 -4.00 10.96 23.11
N PRO A 320 -4.97 11.88 23.19
CA PRO A 320 -5.71 12.35 22.02
C PRO A 320 -4.81 12.90 20.91
N GLY A 321 -5.01 12.39 19.68
CA GLY A 321 -4.20 12.76 18.51
C GLY A 321 -2.95 11.91 18.27
N VAL A 322 -2.61 10.96 19.16
CA VAL A 322 -1.54 9.99 18.88
C VAL A 322 -2.03 8.89 17.93
N LEU A 323 -1.31 8.74 16.81
CA LEU A 323 -1.58 7.75 15.76
C LEU A 323 -0.74 6.48 15.95
N GLY A 324 0.42 6.60 16.59
CA GLY A 324 1.30 5.47 16.86
C GLY A 324 2.48 5.80 17.76
N VAL A 325 3.08 4.79 18.37
CA VAL A 325 4.23 4.91 19.28
C VAL A 325 5.18 3.73 19.05
N GLY A 326 6.48 3.98 18.89
CA GLY A 326 7.47 2.94 18.55
C GLY A 326 8.89 3.27 18.95
N LEU A 327 9.82 2.38 18.59
CA LEU A 327 11.25 2.50 18.87
C LEU A 327 11.99 2.99 17.63
N GLY A 328 12.76 4.07 17.76
CA GLY A 328 13.49 4.67 16.65
C GLY A 328 14.74 5.39 17.14
N ALA A 329 15.15 6.42 16.42
CA ALA A 329 16.28 7.28 16.75
C ALA A 329 15.91 8.77 16.69
N LEU A 330 16.73 9.58 17.35
CA LEU A 330 16.82 11.01 17.07
C LEU A 330 17.18 11.26 15.60
N GLU A 331 16.93 12.48 15.12
CA GLU A 331 17.10 12.82 13.69
C GLU A 331 18.55 12.76 13.20
N ASP A 332 19.49 13.03 14.09
CA ASP A 332 20.94 12.90 13.88
C ASP A 332 21.45 11.45 14.08
N ASN A 333 20.56 10.50 14.40
CA ASN A 333 20.87 9.13 14.81
C ASN A 333 21.81 9.01 16.03
N SER A 334 21.92 10.04 16.87
CA SER A 334 22.84 10.03 18.03
C SER A 334 22.39 9.14 19.19
N GLN A 335 21.07 8.97 19.37
CA GLN A 335 20.47 8.21 20.47
C GLN A 335 19.22 7.45 20.02
N ALA A 336 18.99 6.29 20.63
CA ALA A 336 17.70 5.59 20.57
C ALA A 336 16.61 6.43 21.25
N ALA A 337 15.41 6.44 20.67
CA ALA A 337 14.31 7.32 21.06
C ALA A 337 12.96 6.61 21.03
N VAL A 338 12.04 7.05 21.88
CA VAL A 338 10.61 6.74 21.74
C VAL A 338 10.03 7.66 20.67
N ILE A 339 9.54 7.08 19.57
CA ILE A 339 8.92 7.82 18.47
C ILE A 339 7.43 7.90 18.74
N VAL A 340 6.86 9.11 18.68
CA VAL A 340 5.41 9.33 18.80
C VAL A 340 4.89 9.99 17.53
N TYR A 341 4.04 9.28 16.80
CA TYR A 341 3.37 9.76 15.60
C TYR A 341 2.10 10.50 16.00
N VAL A 342 1.97 11.76 15.61
CA VAL A 342 0.84 12.64 15.98
C VAL A 342 0.09 13.11 14.75
N ASP A 343 -1.24 13.10 14.82
CA ASP A 343 -2.14 13.53 13.75
C ASP A 343 -2.06 15.05 13.54
N LYS A 344 -1.39 15.46 12.45
CA LYS A 344 -1.26 16.86 12.03
C LYS A 344 -2.59 17.49 11.57
N THR A 345 -3.62 16.67 11.33
CA THR A 345 -4.96 17.11 10.92
C THR A 345 -5.94 17.22 12.09
N SER A 346 -5.58 16.68 13.25
CA SER A 346 -6.38 16.77 14.47
C SER A 346 -6.23 18.14 15.14
N SER A 347 -7.30 18.62 15.77
CA SER A 347 -7.25 19.77 16.67
C SER A 347 -6.68 19.41 18.05
N ALA A 348 -6.60 18.12 18.39
CA ALA A 348 -5.99 17.66 19.63
C ALA A 348 -4.46 17.78 19.56
N LYS A 349 -3.89 18.50 20.53
CA LYS A 349 -2.44 18.60 20.73
C LYS A 349 -2.09 17.78 21.98
N PRO A 350 -1.59 16.54 21.84
CA PRO A 350 -1.24 15.73 23.00
C PRO A 350 -0.06 16.40 23.74
N GLU A 351 -0.17 16.50 25.06
CA GLU A 351 0.96 16.87 25.91
C GLU A 351 1.90 15.65 25.97
N LEU A 352 3.10 15.83 25.42
CA LEU A 352 4.13 14.80 25.31
C LEU A 352 5.40 15.32 25.98
N PRO A 353 6.03 14.55 26.90
CA PRO A 353 7.25 14.98 27.54
C PRO A 353 8.43 14.86 26.56
N GLU A 354 9.47 15.67 26.74
CA GLU A 354 10.70 15.59 25.93
C GLU A 354 11.48 14.28 26.17
N ARG A 355 11.27 13.66 27.33
CA ARG A 355 11.84 12.35 27.71
C ARG A 355 10.83 11.53 28.50
N VAL A 356 10.89 10.21 28.34
CA VAL A 356 10.22 9.23 29.19
C VAL A 356 11.32 8.37 29.81
N ASP A 357 11.37 8.27 31.14
CA ASP A 357 12.37 7.50 31.90
C ASP A 357 13.82 7.66 31.37
N ASN A 358 14.23 8.92 31.16
CA ASN A 358 15.51 9.33 30.57
C ASN A 358 15.79 8.90 29.11
N VAL A 359 14.83 8.31 28.40
CA VAL A 359 14.88 8.08 26.94
C VAL A 359 14.23 9.27 26.22
N PRO A 360 14.87 9.86 25.18
CA PRO A 360 14.28 10.99 24.47
C PRO A 360 13.01 10.60 23.70
N VAL A 361 12.06 11.53 23.64
CA VAL A 361 10.87 11.42 22.79
C VAL A 361 11.09 12.23 21.51
N ARG A 362 10.82 11.61 20.35
CA ARG A 362 10.78 12.29 19.06
C ARG A 362 9.36 12.28 18.51
N VAL A 363 8.77 13.46 18.34
CA VAL A 363 7.43 13.62 17.78
C VAL A 363 7.52 13.74 16.26
N ILE A 364 6.72 12.94 15.54
CA ILE A 364 6.62 13.00 14.07
C ILE A 364 5.16 13.31 13.70
N PHE A 365 4.96 14.45 13.05
CA PHE A 365 3.65 14.88 12.58
C PHE A 365 3.29 14.24 11.24
N THR A 366 2.15 13.55 11.18
CA THR A 366 1.65 12.84 10.00
C THR A 366 0.13 12.97 9.92
N ASP A 367 -0.44 12.81 8.73
CA ASP A 367 -1.86 12.49 8.55
C ASP A 367 -2.14 11.04 9.00
N PRO A 368 -3.41 10.67 9.26
CA PRO A 368 -3.78 9.33 9.72
C PRO A 368 -3.28 8.21 8.80
N PHE A 369 -2.86 7.10 9.39
CA PHE A 369 -2.48 5.91 8.63
C PHE A 369 -3.72 5.23 8.03
N ILE A 370 -3.68 4.95 6.73
CA ILE A 370 -4.77 4.39 5.94
C ILE A 370 -4.27 3.15 5.21
N ALA A 371 -5.06 2.07 5.21
CA ALA A 371 -4.96 0.99 4.23
C ALA A 371 -5.77 1.38 2.99
N TYR A 372 -5.13 1.34 1.81
CA TYR A 372 -5.63 1.91 0.55
C TYR A 372 -6.20 0.87 -0.41
#